data_AF-X0U9Z3-F1
#
_entry.id   AF-X0U9Z3-F1
#
_cell.length_a   1.000
_cell.length_b   1.000
_cell.length_c   1.000
_cell.angle_alpha   90.00
_cell.angle_beta   90.00
_cell.angle_gamma   90.00
#
_symmetry.space_group_name_H-M   'P 1'
#
loop_
_entity.id
_entity.type
_entity.pdbx_description
1 polymer ?
#
loop_
_entity_poly.entity_id
_entity_poly.type
_entity_poly.pdbx_seq_one_letter_code
_entity_poly.pdbx_strand_id
1 'polypeptide(L)'
;FIGDKGKIISSDENSQNPRLIPETKMQAYKRPPKTLPRSIGHHKEWLQACKGGEPAGSAFDYAGPLTEVVLLGNLAIRTGEKLYWDGPNMKCTNVPRANEYVHHQYRQGWTL
;
A
#
# COMPACT_ATOMS: atom_id res chain seq x y z
N PHE A 1 -8.23 8.96 12.51
CA PHE A 1 -8.28 7.56 12.99
C PHE A 1 -9.08 7.48 14.28
N ILE A 2 -9.97 6.49 14.41
CA ILE A 2 -10.85 6.30 15.57
C ILE A 2 -10.51 4.96 16.22
N GLY A 3 -10.23 4.96 17.52
CA GLY A 3 -10.01 3.76 18.33
C GLY A 3 -10.85 3.77 19.59
N ASP A 4 -10.88 2.63 20.27
CA ASP A 4 -11.53 2.40 21.57
C ASP A 4 -11.01 3.33 22.68
N LYS A 5 -9.72 3.68 22.62
CA LYS A 5 -9.02 4.47 23.62
C LYS A 5 -8.83 5.94 23.23
N GLY A 6 -9.32 6.39 22.08
CA GLY A 6 -9.17 7.78 21.66
C GLY A 6 -9.13 7.95 20.15
N LYS A 7 -8.78 9.16 19.73
CA LYS A 7 -8.71 9.53 18.31
C LYS A 7 -7.30 10.04 18.00
N ILE A 8 -6.84 9.75 16.78
CA ILE A 8 -5.64 10.37 16.23
C ILE A 8 -6.09 11.23 15.05
N ILE A 9 -5.66 12.48 15.06
CA ILE A 9 -5.81 13.39 13.93
C ILE A 9 -4.42 13.66 13.34
N SER A 10 -4.33 13.60 12.02
CA SER A 10 -3.22 14.21 11.28
C SER A 10 -3.77 15.41 10.54
N SER A 11 -3.06 16.53 10.59
CA SER A 11 -3.40 17.75 9.83
C SER A 11 -2.80 17.76 8.42
N ASP A 12 -1.98 16.77 8.08
CA ASP A 12 -1.28 16.70 6.79
C ASP A 12 -1.39 15.32 6.13
N GLU A 13 -1.28 15.32 4.81
CA GLU A 13 -1.36 14.15 3.92
C GLU A 13 -0.30 13.08 4.23
N ASN A 14 0.80 13.46 4.87
CA ASN A 14 1.93 12.58 5.19
C ASN A 14 1.98 12.17 6.67
N SER A 15 0.96 12.54 7.46
CA SER A 15 0.93 12.28 8.91
C SER A 15 2.19 12.67 9.67
N GLN A 16 2.80 13.81 9.32
CA GLN A 16 4.02 14.29 9.95
C GLN A 16 3.78 14.76 11.39
N ASN A 17 2.60 15.33 11.67
CA ASN A 17 2.26 15.86 13.00
C ASN A 17 0.97 15.25 13.56
N PRO A 18 0.95 13.94 13.88
CA PRO A 18 -0.23 13.32 14.46
C PRO A 18 -0.45 13.83 15.90
N ARG A 19 -1.69 14.15 16.25
CA ARG A 19 -2.11 14.49 17.61
C ARG A 19 -3.08 13.45 18.17
N LEU A 20 -2.82 13.01 19.41
CA LEU A 20 -3.69 12.14 20.17
C LEU A 20 -4.77 12.97 20.89
N ILE A 21 -6.01 12.53 20.80
CA ILE A 21 -7.17 13.14 21.45
C ILE A 21 -7.77 12.10 22.42
N PRO A 22 -7.94 12.44 23.71
CA PRO A 22 -7.78 13.76 24.33
C PRO A 22 -6.30 14.19 24.55
N GLU A 23 -6.07 15.50 24.67
CA GLU A 23 -4.74 16.12 24.84
C GLU A 23 -3.94 15.52 26.01
N THR A 24 -4.62 15.10 27.09
CA THR A 24 -4.00 14.42 28.22
C THR A 24 -3.21 13.17 27.82
N LYS A 25 -3.69 12.43 26.79
CA LYS A 25 -2.96 11.28 26.24
C LYS A 25 -1.80 11.68 25.36
N MET A 26 -1.90 12.81 24.65
CA MET A 26 -0.77 13.34 23.87
C MET A 26 0.38 13.77 24.78
N GLN A 27 0.08 14.45 25.88
CA GLN A 27 1.08 14.87 26.86
C GLN A 27 1.75 13.69 27.58
N ALA A 28 0.99 12.62 27.85
CA ALA A 28 1.53 11.39 28.45
C ALA A 28 2.29 10.51 27.45
N TYR A 29 2.11 10.72 26.14
CA TYR A 29 2.68 9.85 25.11
C TYR A 29 4.19 10.08 24.95
N LYS A 30 4.96 9.01 25.11
CA LYS A 30 6.39 8.99 24.83
C LYS A 30 6.61 8.41 23.45
N ARG A 31 7.18 9.21 22.54
CA ARG A 31 7.53 8.75 21.19
C ARG A 31 8.54 7.60 21.29
N PRO A 32 8.33 6.50 20.56
CA PRO A 32 9.30 5.41 20.50
C PRO A 32 10.61 5.90 19.86
N PRO A 33 11.74 5.21 20.12
CA PRO A 33 12.98 5.49 19.44
C PRO A 33 12.82 5.32 17.92
N LYS A 34 13.56 6.12 17.15
CA LYS A 34 13.58 6.02 15.69
C LYS A 34 14.36 4.76 15.31
N THR A 35 13.67 3.75 14.81
CA THR A 35 14.27 2.47 14.40
C THR A 35 14.58 2.40 12.90
N LEU A 36 13.98 3.26 12.10
CA LEU A 36 14.13 3.29 10.64
C LEU A 36 14.84 4.56 10.17
N PRO A 37 15.68 4.46 9.11
CA PRO A 37 16.27 5.63 8.46
C PRO A 37 15.16 6.55 7.95
N ARG A 38 15.44 7.85 7.94
CA ARG A 38 14.50 8.82 7.36
C ARG A 38 14.68 8.79 5.84
N SER A 39 13.58 8.82 5.11
CA SER A 39 13.62 8.98 3.65
C SER A 39 14.35 10.27 3.30
N ILE A 40 15.25 10.20 2.32
CA ILE A 40 15.92 11.36 1.74
C ILE A 40 15.08 12.03 0.64
N GLY A 41 13.88 11.50 0.38
CA GLY A 41 12.96 11.88 -0.69
C GLY A 41 13.08 10.98 -1.92
N HIS A 42 11.94 10.61 -2.51
CA HIS A 42 11.85 9.60 -3.58
C HIS A 42 12.75 9.89 -4.79
N HIS A 43 12.90 11.16 -5.20
CA HIS A 43 13.80 11.51 -6.30
C HIS A 43 15.27 11.22 -5.99
N LYS A 44 15.72 11.49 -4.75
CA LYS A 44 17.11 11.24 -4.36
C LYS A 44 17.38 9.75 -4.19
N GLU A 45 16.42 9.03 -3.61
CA GLU A 45 16.47 7.56 -3.51
C GLU A 45 16.60 6.93 -4.89
N TRP A 46 15.77 7.36 -5.85
CA TRP A 46 15.81 6.88 -7.23
C TRP A 46 17.17 7.15 -7.89
N LEU A 47 17.69 8.39 -7.78
CA LEU A 47 19.01 8.73 -8.32
C LEU A 47 20.16 7.92 -7.71
N GLN A 48 20.10 7.61 -6.41
CA GLN A 48 21.09 6.76 -5.74
C GLN A 48 21.01 5.31 -6.22
N ALA A 49 19.80 4.75 -6.30
CA ALA A 49 19.57 3.40 -6.80
C ALA A 49 20.07 3.24 -8.25
N CYS A 50 19.77 4.20 -9.13
CA CYS A 50 20.27 4.19 -10.52
C CYS A 50 21.81 4.26 -10.63
N LYS A 51 22.50 4.75 -9.60
CA LYS A 51 23.97 4.81 -9.54
C LYS A 51 24.60 3.58 -8.89
N GLY A 52 23.82 2.53 -8.62
CA GLY A 52 24.29 1.31 -7.97
C GLY A 52 24.32 1.36 -6.44
N GLY A 53 23.62 2.34 -5.84
CA GLY A 53 23.39 2.36 -4.40
C GLY A 53 22.26 1.42 -3.97
N GLU A 54 21.78 1.62 -2.73
CA GLU A 54 20.68 0.84 -2.18
C GLU A 54 19.39 0.96 -3.03
N PRO A 55 18.53 -0.08 -3.06
CA PRO A 55 17.23 -0.01 -3.69
C PRO A 55 16.38 1.15 -3.15
N ALA A 56 15.57 1.75 -4.03
CA ALA A 56 14.59 2.75 -3.61
C ALA A 56 13.56 2.13 -2.65
N GLY A 57 13.02 2.94 -1.73
CA GLY A 57 12.10 2.44 -0.70
C GLY A 57 10.79 1.82 -1.24
N SER A 58 10.46 2.11 -2.51
CA SER A 58 9.31 1.56 -3.22
C SER A 58 9.74 0.77 -4.47
N ALA A 59 10.70 -0.16 -4.31
CA ALA A 59 11.11 -1.08 -5.36
C ALA A 59 9.98 -2.03 -5.80
N PHE A 60 10.16 -2.77 -6.90
CA PHE A 60 9.08 -3.56 -7.52
C PHE A 60 8.57 -4.72 -6.66
N ASP A 61 9.41 -5.29 -5.81
CA ASP A 61 9.06 -6.31 -4.83
C ASP A 61 8.10 -5.80 -3.75
N TYR A 62 8.12 -4.50 -3.46
CA TYR A 62 7.16 -3.83 -2.60
C TYR A 62 5.97 -3.26 -3.39
N ALA A 63 6.25 -2.47 -4.43
CA ALA A 63 5.25 -1.73 -5.18
C ALA A 63 4.32 -2.64 -6.01
N GLY A 64 4.81 -3.78 -6.49
CA GLY A 64 4.02 -4.78 -7.21
C GLY A 64 2.88 -5.34 -6.36
N PRO A 65 3.15 -5.99 -5.23
CA PRO A 65 2.12 -6.49 -4.32
C PRO A 65 1.19 -5.39 -3.78
N LEU A 66 1.70 -4.18 -3.53
CA LEU A 66 0.85 -3.06 -3.15
C LEU A 66 -0.16 -2.71 -4.24
N THR A 67 0.30 -2.61 -5.50
CA THR A 67 -0.55 -2.31 -6.65
C THR A 67 -1.58 -3.42 -6.85
N GLU A 68 -1.17 -4.67 -6.70
CA GLU A 68 -2.05 -5.84 -6.75
C GLU A 68 -3.22 -5.71 -5.76
N VAL A 69 -2.92 -5.42 -4.48
CA VAL A 69 -3.96 -5.25 -3.44
C VAL A 69 -4.93 -4.12 -3.78
N VAL A 70 -4.42 -2.99 -4.29
CA VAL A 70 -5.27 -1.86 -4.71
C VAL A 70 -6.19 -2.27 -5.86
N LEU A 71 -5.69 -3.02 -6.85
CA LEU A 71 -6.48 -3.48 -7.99
C LEU A 71 -7.54 -4.51 -7.60
N LEU A 72 -7.32 -5.32 -6.57
CA LEU A 72 -8.35 -6.22 -6.02
C LEU A 72 -9.58 -5.45 -5.51
N GLY A 73 -9.41 -4.19 -5.08
CA GLY A 73 -10.54 -3.31 -4.75
C GLY A 73 -11.46 -3.07 -5.94
N ASN A 74 -10.90 -2.84 -7.13
CA ASN A 74 -11.69 -2.69 -8.36
C ASN A 74 -12.42 -4.00 -8.71
N LEU A 75 -11.75 -5.14 -8.50
CA LEU A 75 -12.34 -6.45 -8.74
C LEU A 75 -13.53 -6.71 -7.80
N ALA A 76 -13.40 -6.37 -6.52
CA ALA A 76 -14.47 -6.48 -5.55
C ALA A 76 -15.65 -5.58 -5.91
N ILE A 77 -15.41 -4.34 -6.35
CA ILE A 77 -16.48 -3.42 -6.81
C ILE A 77 -17.21 -4.00 -8.02
N ARG A 78 -16.49 -4.52 -9.02
CA ARG A 78 -17.09 -5.08 -10.24
C ARG A 78 -17.91 -6.33 -9.98
N THR A 79 -17.51 -7.13 -9.01
CA THR A 79 -18.18 -8.39 -8.69
C THR A 79 -19.28 -8.24 -7.64
N GLY A 80 -19.21 -7.20 -6.79
CA GLY A 80 -20.09 -7.02 -5.64
C GLY A 80 -19.90 -8.07 -4.54
N GLU A 81 -18.79 -8.79 -4.55
CA GLU A 81 -18.57 -9.97 -3.70
C GLU A 81 -17.30 -9.83 -2.86
N LYS A 82 -17.24 -10.58 -1.76
CA LYS A 82 -15.99 -10.77 -1.01
C LYS A 82 -15.10 -11.74 -1.78
N LEU A 83 -13.87 -11.32 -2.09
CA LEU A 83 -12.93 -12.13 -2.87
C LEU A 83 -11.87 -12.77 -1.98
N TYR A 84 -11.59 -14.05 -2.23
CA TYR A 84 -10.43 -14.77 -1.72
C TYR A 84 -9.42 -14.88 -2.85
N TRP A 85 -8.20 -14.44 -2.57
CA TRP A 85 -7.17 -14.22 -3.57
C TRP A 85 -5.94 -15.08 -3.30
N ASP A 86 -5.52 -15.80 -4.32
CA ASP A 86 -4.26 -16.54 -4.38
C ASP A 86 -3.26 -15.69 -5.18
N GLY A 87 -2.45 -14.91 -4.46
CA GLY A 87 -1.45 -14.01 -5.06
C GLY A 87 -0.42 -14.72 -5.92
N PRO A 88 0.23 -15.80 -5.44
CA PRO A 88 1.20 -16.55 -6.25
C PRO A 88 0.66 -17.04 -7.61
N ASN A 89 -0.62 -17.43 -7.67
CA ASN A 89 -1.26 -17.88 -8.92
C ASN A 89 -2.12 -16.80 -9.60
N MET A 90 -2.14 -15.58 -9.06
CA MET A 90 -2.93 -14.44 -9.53
C MET A 90 -4.40 -14.82 -9.80
N LYS A 91 -5.07 -15.46 -8.82
CA LYS A 91 -6.41 -16.02 -9.04
C LYS A 91 -7.36 -15.81 -7.88
N CYS A 92 -8.62 -15.50 -8.21
CA CYS A 92 -9.73 -15.54 -7.26
C CYS A 92 -10.23 -16.98 -7.10
N THR A 93 -10.28 -17.46 -5.85
CA THR A 93 -10.57 -18.87 -5.53
C THR A 93 -12.04 -19.14 -5.23
N ASN A 94 -12.83 -18.13 -4.88
CA ASN A 94 -14.22 -18.29 -4.44
C ASN A 94 -15.27 -17.69 -5.40
N VAL A 95 -14.87 -16.81 -6.33
CA VAL A 95 -15.77 -16.19 -7.31
C VAL A 95 -15.20 -16.39 -8.72
N PRO A 96 -15.50 -17.51 -9.41
CA PRO A 96 -14.88 -17.85 -10.69
C PRO A 96 -14.97 -16.76 -11.76
N ARG A 97 -16.13 -16.08 -11.88
CA ARG A 97 -16.36 -14.96 -12.81
C ARG A 97 -15.42 -13.77 -12.59
N ALA A 98 -14.85 -13.61 -11.40
CA ALA A 98 -13.90 -12.53 -11.14
C ALA A 98 -12.63 -12.69 -11.99
N ASN A 99 -12.23 -13.93 -12.29
CA ASN A 99 -11.02 -14.22 -13.05
C ASN A 99 -11.09 -13.73 -14.51
N GLU A 100 -12.28 -13.46 -15.05
CA GLU A 100 -12.46 -12.84 -16.37
C GLU A 100 -11.89 -11.41 -16.45
N TYR A 101 -11.73 -10.73 -15.31
CA TYR A 101 -11.21 -9.37 -15.24
C TYR A 101 -9.73 -9.30 -14.84
N VAL A 102 -9.10 -10.42 -14.46
CA VAL A 102 -7.72 -10.44 -13.97
C VAL A 102 -6.72 -10.26 -15.11
N HIS A 103 -6.98 -10.89 -16.24
CA HIS A 103 -6.13 -10.80 -17.42
C HIS A 103 -6.84 -10.09 -18.56
N HIS A 104 -6.11 -9.23 -19.25
CA HIS A 104 -6.59 -8.62 -20.48
C HIS A 104 -6.39 -9.57 -21.65
N GLN A 105 -7.40 -9.69 -22.53
CA GLN A 105 -7.21 -10.35 -23.81
C GLN A 105 -6.55 -9.39 -24.79
N TYR A 106 -5.27 -9.63 -25.08
CA TYR A 106 -4.54 -8.86 -26.08
C TYR A 106 -5.04 -9.15 -27.49
N ARG A 107 -4.92 -8.15 -28.37
CA ARG A 107 -5.18 -8.33 -29.81
C ARG A 107 -4.20 -9.32 -30.41
N GLN A 108 -4.62 -10.03 -31.46
CA GLN A 108 -3.77 -10.96 -32.18
C GLN A 108 -2.44 -10.30 -32.58
N GLY A 109 -1.32 -10.96 -32.28
CA GLY A 109 0.04 -10.46 -32.54
C GLY A 109 0.70 -9.70 -31.37
N TRP A 110 -0.02 -9.47 -30.27
CA TRP A 110 0.53 -8.81 -29.07
C TRP A 110 0.55 -9.77 -27.88
N THR A 111 1.70 -9.86 -27.19
CA THR A 111 1.88 -10.66 -25.96
C THR A 111 2.68 -9.85 -24.92
N LEU A 112 2.46 -10.14 -23.63
CA LEU A 112 3.23 -9.60 -22.50
C LEU A 112 4.13 -10.70 -21.93
#